data_AF-A0A1I8C3J6-F1
#
_entry.id   AF-A0A1I8C3J6-F1
#
_cell.length_a   1.000
_cell.length_b   1.000
_cell.length_c   1.000
_cell.angle_alpha   90.00
_cell.angle_beta   90.00
_cell.angle_gamma   90.00
#
_symmetry.space_group_name_H-M   'P 1'
#
loop_
_entity.id
_entity.type
_entity.pdbx_description
1 polymer ?
#
loop_
_entity_poly.entity_id
_entity_poly.type
_entity_poly.pdbx_seq_one_letter_code
_entity_poly.pdbx_strand_id
1 'polypeptide(L)'
;MKTIISNIEWKLPEFNAIYLASFNSIQLKSYRFYISECDSLAWELCLEFNRQKNNNVNIWLCQIGPDRINGPVNTKYKIYAIKDGESLEIAKSTYKFEYQEKLGFTEIEFKKLMSFDGKLSFYCEVLADYNFIDNLKDTYMDIFEKEIFTDCVIKVGDEIIKTHRCVLAKNSEVFRKMFEQKGMTETQN
;
A
#
# COMPACT_ATOMS: atom_id res chain seq x y z
N MET A 1 2.69 9.14 -13.16
CA MET A 1 1.56 9.15 -12.20
C MET A 1 0.45 8.32 -12.81
N LYS A 2 0.28 7.07 -12.37
CA LYS A 2 -0.77 6.17 -12.87
C LYS A 2 -1.81 6.05 -11.77
N THR A 3 -3.02 6.51 -12.04
CA THR A 3 -4.15 6.34 -11.13
C THR A 3 -4.66 4.93 -11.27
N ILE A 4 -4.63 4.15 -10.18
CA ILE A 4 -5.07 2.75 -10.19
C ILE A 4 -6.21 2.57 -9.19
N ILE A 5 -7.24 1.85 -9.61
CA ILE A 5 -8.45 1.59 -8.83
C ILE A 5 -8.33 0.21 -8.20
N SER A 6 -8.59 0.11 -6.90
CA SER A 6 -8.85 -1.15 -6.22
C SER A 6 -10.10 -1.04 -5.35
N ASN A 7 -10.84 -2.13 -5.20
CA ASN A 7 -12.06 -2.14 -4.42
C ASN A 7 -12.26 -3.43 -3.64
N ILE A 8 -13.00 -3.34 -2.54
CA ILE A 8 -13.44 -4.48 -1.73
C ILE A 8 -14.93 -4.39 -1.43
N GLU A 9 -15.59 -5.54 -1.44
CA GLU A 9 -16.90 -5.75 -0.81
C GLU A 9 -16.68 -6.63 0.43
N TRP A 10 -16.89 -6.07 1.61
CA TRP A 10 -16.73 -6.78 2.88
C TRP A 10 -18.09 -7.04 3.54
N LYS A 11 -18.52 -8.30 3.51
CA LYS A 11 -19.81 -8.76 4.04
C LYS A 11 -19.67 -9.24 5.48
N LEU A 12 -20.52 -8.71 6.36
CA LEU A 12 -20.65 -9.09 7.76
C LEU A 12 -22.07 -9.64 7.97
N PRO A 13 -22.30 -10.95 7.78
CA PRO A 13 -23.65 -11.53 7.80
C PRO A 13 -24.28 -11.64 9.19
N GLU A 14 -23.47 -11.58 10.25
CA GLU A 14 -23.91 -11.64 11.65
C GLU A 14 -23.56 -10.34 12.40
N PHE A 15 -23.60 -9.20 11.72
CA PHE A 15 -23.12 -7.91 12.23
C PHE A 15 -23.71 -7.55 13.60
N ASN A 16 -25.02 -7.76 13.78
CA ASN A 16 -25.71 -7.49 15.04
C ASN A 16 -25.25 -8.42 16.17
N ALA A 17 -25.04 -9.71 15.88
CA ALA A 17 -24.57 -10.66 16.88
C ALA A 17 -23.13 -10.34 17.30
N ILE A 18 -22.27 -9.96 16.36
CA ILE A 18 -20.89 -9.55 16.63
C ILE A 18 -20.87 -8.29 17.50
N TYR A 19 -21.71 -7.31 17.21
CA TYR A 19 -21.86 -6.11 18.05
C TYR A 19 -22.35 -6.44 19.47
N LEU A 20 -23.34 -7.33 19.61
CA LEU A 20 -23.85 -7.73 20.92
C LEU A 20 -22.78 -8.47 21.74
N ALA A 21 -21.93 -9.25 21.08
CA ALA A 21 -20.81 -9.96 21.70
C ALA A 21 -19.63 -9.04 22.10
N SER A 22 -19.53 -7.83 21.53
CA SER A 22 -18.40 -6.91 21.77
C SER A 22 -18.51 -6.13 23.08
N PHE A 23 -18.56 -6.82 24.22
CA PHE A 23 -18.59 -6.19 25.55
C PHE A 23 -17.34 -5.33 25.85
N ASN A 24 -16.20 -5.67 25.24
CA ASN A 24 -14.99 -4.86 25.16
C ASN A 24 -14.81 -4.33 23.72
N SER A 25 -13.92 -3.35 23.51
CA SER A 25 -13.60 -2.85 22.16
C SER A 25 -13.06 -3.98 21.29
N ILE A 26 -13.89 -4.51 20.39
CA ILE A 26 -13.48 -5.50 19.38
C ILE A 26 -13.18 -4.75 18.10
N GLN A 27 -11.99 -5.02 17.55
CA GLN A 27 -11.61 -4.59 16.21
C GLN A 27 -11.73 -5.76 15.23
N LEU A 28 -12.41 -5.50 14.11
CA LEU A 28 -12.50 -6.38 12.96
C LEU A 28 -11.70 -5.77 11.81
N LYS A 29 -11.16 -6.64 10.96
CA LYS A 29 -10.42 -6.28 9.75
C LYS A 29 -10.96 -7.07 8.56
N SER A 30 -11.07 -6.41 7.42
CA SER A 30 -11.38 -7.09 6.16
C SER A 30 -10.19 -7.93 5.68
N TYR A 31 -10.40 -8.74 4.65
CA TYR A 31 -9.29 -9.22 3.84
C TYR A 31 -8.53 -8.04 3.24
N ARG A 32 -7.23 -8.24 3.01
CA ARG A 32 -6.42 -7.28 2.27
C ARG A 32 -6.84 -7.25 0.82
N PHE A 33 -6.90 -6.05 0.26
CA PHE A 33 -7.11 -5.85 -1.17
C PHE A 33 -5.97 -4.99 -1.72
N TYR A 34 -5.59 -5.28 -2.96
CA TYR A 34 -4.33 -4.87 -3.56
C TYR A 34 -4.58 -4.10 -4.85
N ILE A 35 -3.61 -3.29 -5.24
CA ILE A 35 -3.54 -2.79 -6.61
C ILE A 35 -2.99 -3.89 -7.52
N SER A 36 -3.63 -4.12 -8.67
CA SER A 36 -3.24 -5.18 -9.62
C SER A 36 -1.78 -5.09 -10.12
N GLU A 37 -1.18 -3.91 -10.05
CA GLU A 37 0.19 -3.65 -10.51
C GLU A 37 1.21 -3.60 -9.35
N CYS A 38 0.79 -3.81 -8.10
CA CYS A 38 1.65 -3.69 -6.93
C CYS A 38 1.15 -4.57 -5.77
N ASP A 39 1.71 -5.77 -5.64
CA ASP A 39 1.34 -6.73 -4.58
C ASP A 39 1.89 -6.33 -3.20
N SER A 40 2.84 -5.39 -3.15
CA SER A 40 3.40 -4.89 -1.89
C SER A 40 2.60 -3.74 -1.27
N LEU A 41 1.69 -3.11 -2.03
CA LEU A 41 0.81 -2.06 -1.54
C LEU A 41 -0.62 -2.59 -1.44
N ALA A 42 -1.11 -2.65 -0.21
CA ALA A 42 -2.44 -3.17 0.11
C ALA A 42 -3.19 -2.23 1.03
N TRP A 43 -4.49 -2.46 1.13
CA TRP A 43 -5.33 -1.83 2.14
C TRP A 43 -6.19 -2.85 2.85
N GLU A 44 -6.60 -2.51 4.07
CA GLU A 44 -7.61 -3.24 4.84
C GLU A 44 -8.63 -2.25 5.41
N LEU A 45 -9.91 -2.59 5.32
CA LEU A 45 -10.94 -1.89 6.07
C LEU A 45 -10.92 -2.37 7.51
N CYS A 46 -10.95 -1.43 8.44
CA CYS A 46 -11.02 -1.68 9.86
C CYS A 46 -12.33 -1.17 10.42
N LEU A 47 -12.87 -1.93 11.36
CA LEU A 47 -14.06 -1.60 12.10
C LEU A 47 -13.81 -1.85 13.58
N GLU A 48 -14.16 -0.92 14.46
CA GLU A 48 -14.07 -1.10 15.90
C GLU A 48 -15.37 -0.69 16.59
N PHE A 49 -15.88 -1.58 17.44
CA PHE A 49 -17.08 -1.32 18.22
C PHE A 49 -16.73 -0.62 19.54
N ASN A 50 -17.31 0.57 19.78
CA ASN A 50 -17.16 1.29 21.03
C ASN A 50 -18.50 1.41 21.76
N ARG A 51 -18.83 0.39 22.54
CA ARG A 51 -20.07 0.32 23.33
C ARG A 51 -20.03 1.16 24.61
N GLN A 52 -18.86 1.32 25.21
CA GLN A 52 -18.74 2.00 26.51
C GLN A 52 -18.91 3.51 26.41
N LYS A 53 -18.53 4.11 25.29
CA LYS A 53 -18.64 5.56 25.10
C LYS A 53 -20.04 5.94 24.63
N ASN A 54 -20.41 5.52 23.43
CA ASN A 54 -21.54 6.11 22.70
C ASN A 54 -22.37 5.11 21.87
N ASN A 55 -22.15 3.80 21.98
CA ASN A 55 -22.67 2.80 21.01
C ASN A 55 -22.30 3.15 19.57
N ASN A 56 -21.07 3.62 19.37
CA ASN A 56 -20.57 4.03 18.07
C ASN A 56 -19.69 2.93 17.47
N VAL A 57 -19.59 2.98 16.15
CA VAL A 57 -18.72 2.14 15.35
C VAL A 57 -17.70 3.06 14.70
N ASN A 58 -16.42 2.77 14.94
CA ASN A 58 -15.32 3.44 14.27
C ASN A 58 -15.02 2.68 12.99
N ILE A 59 -14.89 3.38 11.87
CA ILE A 59 -14.56 2.79 10.57
C ILE A 59 -13.41 3.58 9.96
N TRP A 60 -12.41 2.89 9.45
CA TRP A 60 -11.29 3.50 8.75
C TRP A 60 -10.64 2.54 7.76
N LEU A 61 -9.80 3.09 6.90
CA LEU A 61 -8.95 2.35 5.97
C LEU A 61 -7.50 2.38 6.49
N CYS A 62 -6.82 1.23 6.50
CA CYS A 62 -5.39 1.15 6.79
C CYS A 62 -4.63 0.90 5.49
N GLN A 63 -3.58 1.68 5.22
CA GLN A 63 -2.57 1.32 4.21
C GLN A 63 -1.59 0.30 4.80
N ILE A 64 -1.21 -0.71 4.01
CA ILE A 64 -0.20 -1.73 4.33
C ILE A 64 0.85 -1.73 3.21
N GLY A 65 2.11 -1.52 3.58
CA GLY A 65 3.23 -1.46 2.64
C GLY A 65 3.29 -0.17 1.82
N PRO A 66 4.19 -0.08 0.81
CA PRO A 66 5.10 -1.13 0.35
C PRO A 66 6.45 -1.05 1.09
N ASP A 67 6.71 -2.05 1.94
CA ASP A 67 7.92 -2.34 2.75
C ASP A 67 8.93 -1.27 3.23
N ARG A 68 9.26 -1.42 4.53
CA ARG A 68 10.26 -0.79 5.44
C ARG A 68 10.29 0.72 5.55
N ILE A 69 10.17 1.44 4.44
CA ILE A 69 9.78 2.84 4.48
C ILE A 69 8.27 2.76 4.34
N ASN A 70 7.52 2.98 5.43
CA ASN A 70 6.08 3.23 5.37
C ASN A 70 5.87 4.55 4.61
N GLY A 71 6.24 4.58 3.33
CA GLY A 71 6.12 5.69 2.43
C GLY A 71 4.63 5.95 2.32
N PRO A 72 4.13 7.05 2.87
CA PRO A 72 2.72 7.34 2.78
C PRO A 72 2.37 7.46 1.30
N VAL A 73 1.45 6.62 0.82
CA VAL A 73 1.00 6.71 -0.57
C VAL A 73 -0.17 7.68 -0.59
N ASN A 74 -0.13 8.64 -1.50
CA ASN A 74 -1.24 9.57 -1.65
C ASN A 74 -2.46 8.80 -2.14
N THR A 75 -3.38 8.55 -1.22
CA THR A 75 -4.50 7.63 -1.40
C THR A 75 -5.79 8.44 -1.37
N LYS A 76 -6.48 8.51 -2.50
CA LYS A 76 -7.90 8.90 -2.54
C LYS A 76 -8.74 7.66 -2.26
N TYR A 77 -9.81 7.82 -1.50
CA TYR A 77 -10.66 6.70 -1.13
C TYR A 77 -12.11 7.15 -0.96
N LYS A 78 -13.01 6.18 -1.04
CA LYS A 78 -14.42 6.30 -0.66
C LYS A 78 -14.82 5.04 0.09
N ILE A 79 -15.35 5.19 1.29
CA ILE A 79 -15.91 4.14 2.13
C ILE A 79 -17.41 4.37 2.22
N TYR A 80 -18.21 3.35 1.92
CA TYR A 80 -19.66 3.44 1.96
C TYR A 80 -20.29 2.09 2.26
N ALA A 81 -21.57 2.09 2.63
CA ALA A 81 -22.40 0.89 2.74
C ALA A 81 -23.60 1.03 1.80
N ILE A 82 -24.07 -0.06 1.23
CA ILE A 82 -25.29 -0.07 0.39
C ILE A 82 -26.40 -0.79 1.14
N LYS A 83 -27.52 -0.10 1.35
CA LYS A 83 -28.74 -0.62 1.96
C LYS A 83 -29.92 -0.46 1.02
N ASP A 84 -30.65 -1.53 0.70
CA ASP A 84 -31.90 -1.46 -0.07
C ASP A 84 -31.79 -0.63 -1.38
N GLY A 85 -30.59 -0.61 -1.99
CA GLY A 85 -30.28 0.20 -3.18
C GLY A 85 -29.80 1.64 -2.90
N GLU A 86 -29.86 2.11 -1.65
CA GLU A 86 -29.35 3.40 -1.22
C GLU A 86 -27.91 3.32 -0.67
N SER A 87 -27.05 4.26 -1.09
CA SER A 87 -25.68 4.35 -0.62
C SER A 87 -25.56 5.27 0.60
N LEU A 88 -25.14 4.72 1.73
CA LEU A 88 -24.69 5.48 2.89
C LEU A 88 -23.18 5.75 2.76
N GLU A 89 -22.81 6.99 2.40
CA GLU A 89 -21.40 7.41 2.43
C GLU A 89 -20.92 7.53 3.87
N ILE A 90 -19.79 6.88 4.18
CA ILE A 90 -19.19 6.85 5.51
C ILE A 90 -18.01 7.81 5.56
N ALA A 91 -17.08 7.67 4.61
CA ALA A 91 -15.89 8.51 4.53
C ALA A 91 -15.45 8.69 3.08
N LYS A 92 -14.82 9.83 2.79
CA LYS A 92 -14.23 10.11 1.48
C LYS A 92 -13.03 11.02 1.64
N SER A 93 -11.97 10.75 0.88
CA SER A 93 -10.74 11.54 0.90
C SER A 93 -11.02 13.02 0.57
N THR A 94 -10.43 13.93 1.35
CA THR A 94 -10.70 15.38 1.26
C THR A 94 -9.58 16.17 0.56
N TYR A 95 -8.68 15.50 -0.16
CA TYR A 95 -7.44 16.06 -0.74
C TYR A 95 -6.42 16.57 0.28
N LYS A 96 -6.69 16.43 1.58
CA LYS A 96 -5.72 16.67 2.65
C LYS A 96 -4.93 15.40 2.92
N PHE A 97 -3.67 15.55 3.31
CA PHE A 97 -2.86 14.42 3.75
C PHE A 97 -3.41 13.90 5.08
N GLU A 98 -3.73 12.62 5.12
CA GLU A 98 -4.37 11.96 6.27
C GLU A 98 -3.40 10.97 6.94
N TYR A 99 -3.73 10.57 8.17
CA TYR A 99 -2.96 9.58 8.91
C TYR A 99 -3.12 8.20 8.25
N GLN A 100 -2.05 7.68 7.66
CA GLN A 100 -2.11 6.49 6.79
C GLN A 100 -2.54 5.20 7.51
N GLU A 101 -2.36 5.14 8.83
CA GLU A 101 -2.83 4.01 9.64
C GLU A 101 -4.35 4.08 9.90
N LYS A 102 -4.98 5.26 9.76
CA LYS A 102 -6.42 5.47 9.98
C LYS A 102 -7.01 6.47 8.98
N LEU A 103 -6.86 6.19 7.68
CA LEU A 103 -7.45 7.00 6.62
C LEU A 103 -8.98 7.00 6.75
N GLY A 104 -9.59 8.18 6.66
CA GLY A 104 -11.04 8.33 6.74
C GLY A 104 -11.67 7.91 8.05
N PHE A 105 -10.90 7.95 9.15
CA PHE A 105 -11.42 7.61 10.48
C PHE A 105 -12.72 8.35 10.78
N THR A 106 -13.79 7.57 10.86
CA THR A 106 -15.14 8.08 11.02
C THR A 106 -15.83 7.33 12.14
N GLU A 107 -16.43 8.08 13.06
CA GLU A 107 -17.28 7.55 14.12
C GLU A 107 -18.74 7.65 13.66
N ILE A 108 -19.42 6.51 13.52
CA ILE A 108 -20.83 6.44 13.13
C ILE A 108 -21.66 5.77 14.21
N GLU A 109 -22.84 6.32 14.49
CA GLU A 109 -23.76 5.70 15.44
C GLU A 109 -24.21 4.32 14.93
N PHE A 110 -24.11 3.30 15.78
CA PHE A 110 -24.47 1.93 15.42
C PHE A 110 -25.89 1.82 14.86
N LYS A 111 -26.84 2.64 15.36
CA LYS A 111 -28.23 2.66 14.87
C LYS A 111 -28.34 3.00 13.37
N LYS A 112 -27.41 3.78 12.81
CA LYS A 112 -27.37 4.06 11.36
C LYS A 112 -26.98 2.82 10.55
N LEU A 113 -26.23 1.91 11.17
CA LEU A 113 -25.77 0.63 10.61
C LEU A 113 -26.68 -0.56 10.97
N MET A 114 -27.57 -0.43 11.97
CA MET A 114 -28.54 -1.45 12.40
C MET A 114 -29.69 -1.69 11.42
N SER A 115 -29.90 -0.76 10.50
CA SER A 115 -31.04 -0.78 9.58
C SER A 115 -30.94 -1.87 8.51
N PHE A 116 -29.90 -2.70 8.58
CA PHE A 116 -29.61 -3.81 7.69
C PHE A 116 -29.93 -5.10 8.44
N ASP A 117 -30.75 -5.97 7.86
CA ASP A 117 -31.30 -7.21 8.44
C ASP A 117 -30.22 -8.22 8.88
N GLY A 118 -29.44 -7.89 9.91
CA GLY A 118 -28.27 -8.62 10.39
C GLY A 118 -27.04 -8.61 9.46
N LYS A 119 -27.21 -8.26 8.17
CA LYS A 119 -26.19 -8.35 7.12
C LYS A 119 -25.74 -6.97 6.66
N LEU A 120 -24.48 -6.64 6.91
CA LEU A 120 -23.90 -5.36 6.47
C LEU A 120 -22.80 -5.60 5.44
N SER A 121 -22.86 -4.90 4.31
CA SER A 121 -21.81 -4.89 3.29
C SER A 121 -21.14 -3.52 3.26
N PHE A 122 -19.85 -3.48 3.57
CA PHE A 122 -19.01 -2.31 3.34
C PHE A 122 -18.34 -2.39 1.99
N TYR A 123 -18.27 -1.24 1.33
CA TYR A 123 -17.56 -1.06 0.09
C TYR A 123 -16.46 -0.03 0.32
N CYS A 124 -15.28 -0.31 -0.21
CA CYS A 124 -14.23 0.69 -0.31
C CYS A 124 -13.67 0.70 -1.72
N GLU A 125 -13.55 1.90 -2.27
CA GLU A 125 -12.85 2.19 -3.51
C GLU A 125 -11.62 3.01 -3.18
N VAL A 126 -10.48 2.61 -3.72
CA VAL A 126 -9.19 3.26 -3.49
C VAL A 126 -8.57 3.63 -4.82
N LEU A 127 -8.03 4.83 -4.87
CA LEU A 127 -7.30 5.46 -5.96
C LEU A 127 -5.95 5.90 -5.39
N ALA A 128 -4.90 5.14 -5.64
CA ALA A 128 -3.57 5.50 -5.15
C ALA A 128 -2.72 6.11 -6.26
N ASP A 129 -2.01 7.18 -5.93
CA ASP A 129 -0.87 7.62 -6.72
C ASP A 129 0.38 6.90 -6.25
N TYR A 130 0.72 5.82 -6.95
CA TYR A 130 1.92 5.04 -6.70
C TYR A 130 2.84 5.12 -7.91
N ASN A 131 4.01 5.74 -7.74
CA ASN A 131 5.02 5.75 -8.79
C ASN A 131 5.90 4.50 -8.70
N PHE A 132 5.45 3.42 -9.35
CA PHE A 132 6.20 2.16 -9.45
C PHE A 132 7.65 2.36 -9.94
N ILE A 133 7.89 3.37 -10.79
CA ILE A 133 9.22 3.67 -11.33
C ILE A 133 10.16 4.19 -10.22
N ASP A 134 9.63 4.95 -9.25
CA ASP A 134 10.48 5.47 -8.17
C ASP A 134 10.90 4.34 -7.23
N ASN A 135 10.00 3.41 -6.89
CA ASN A 135 10.39 2.23 -6.10
C ASN A 135 11.43 1.35 -6.82
N LEU A 136 11.31 1.19 -8.15
CA LEU A 136 12.34 0.49 -8.93
C LEU A 136 13.69 1.20 -8.84
N LYS A 137 13.72 2.54 -8.98
CA LYS A 137 14.95 3.31 -8.84
C LYS A 137 15.56 3.14 -7.45
N ASP A 138 14.76 3.28 -6.40
CA ASP A 138 15.21 3.13 -5.02
C ASP A 138 15.80 1.74 -4.79
N THR A 139 15.16 0.70 -5.32
CA THR A 139 15.67 -0.68 -5.26
C THR A 139 17.02 -0.84 -5.97
N TYR A 140 17.17 -0.32 -7.20
CA TYR A 140 18.44 -0.38 -7.93
C TYR A 140 19.52 0.47 -7.28
N MET A 141 19.16 1.61 -6.70
CA MET A 141 20.09 2.45 -5.92
C MET A 141 20.56 1.74 -4.67
N ASP A 142 19.64 1.08 -3.94
CA ASP A 142 19.97 0.28 -2.77
C ASP A 142 20.97 -0.84 -3.11
N ILE A 143 20.77 -1.52 -4.24
CA ILE A 143 21.68 -2.57 -4.74
C ILE A 143 23.07 -1.99 -5.03
N PHE A 144 23.13 -0.78 -5.60
CA PHE A 144 24.39 -0.09 -5.90
C PHE A 144 25.11 0.39 -4.62
N GLU A 145 24.41 1.13 -3.75
CA GLU A 145 24.96 1.73 -2.53
C GLU A 145 25.40 0.68 -1.49
N LYS A 146 24.67 -0.43 -1.39
CA LYS A 146 25.01 -1.55 -0.48
C LYS A 146 25.97 -2.55 -1.12
N GLU A 147 26.43 -2.30 -2.33
CA GLU A 147 27.34 -3.16 -3.10
C GLU A 147 26.84 -4.61 -3.23
N ILE A 148 25.52 -4.82 -3.31
CA ILE A 148 24.91 -6.15 -3.33
C ILE A 148 25.18 -6.81 -4.69
N PHE A 149 25.89 -7.95 -4.70
CA PHE A 149 26.23 -8.71 -5.91
C PHE A 149 27.00 -7.92 -6.99
N THR A 150 27.83 -6.95 -6.61
CA THR A 150 28.69 -6.24 -7.57
C THR A 150 29.69 -7.20 -8.23
N ASP A 151 29.83 -7.10 -9.55
CA ASP A 151 30.70 -7.96 -10.40
C ASP A 151 31.71 -7.13 -11.23
N CYS A 152 31.73 -5.81 -11.03
CA CYS A 152 32.60 -4.86 -11.70
C CYS A 152 33.19 -3.89 -10.69
N VAL A 153 34.46 -3.52 -10.89
CA VAL A 153 35.13 -2.46 -10.15
C VAL A 153 35.65 -1.44 -11.15
N ILE A 154 35.24 -0.18 -10.99
CA ILE A 154 35.76 0.95 -11.74
C ILE A 154 36.71 1.72 -10.83
N LYS A 155 37.92 1.99 -11.31
CA LYS A 155 38.91 2.80 -10.60
C LYS A 155 39.06 4.15 -11.29
N VAL A 156 38.84 5.24 -10.55
CA VAL A 156 38.98 6.62 -11.05
C VAL A 156 39.95 7.36 -10.15
N GLY A 157 41.22 7.46 -10.56
CA GLY A 157 42.29 7.93 -9.67
C GLY A 157 42.45 6.99 -8.49
N ASP A 158 42.27 7.52 -7.28
CA ASP A 158 42.31 6.77 -6.02
C ASP A 158 40.93 6.25 -5.58
N GLU A 159 39.85 6.63 -6.28
CA GLU A 159 38.51 6.19 -5.96
C GLU A 159 38.21 4.81 -6.57
N ILE A 160 37.49 3.98 -5.80
CA ILE A 160 37.06 2.65 -6.20
C ILE A 160 35.53 2.62 -6.13
N ILE A 161 34.89 2.26 -7.25
CA ILE A 161 33.44 2.15 -7.37
C ILE A 161 33.10 0.71 -7.71
N LYS A 162 32.42 -0.01 -6.82
CA LYS A 162 31.88 -1.35 -7.10
C LYS A 162 30.50 -1.23 -7.74
N THR A 163 30.25 -2.00 -8.80
CA THR A 163 29.05 -1.86 -9.63
C THR A 163 28.75 -3.13 -10.42
N HIS A 164 27.78 -3.07 -11.33
CA HIS A 164 27.22 -4.22 -12.04
C HIS A 164 27.41 -4.08 -13.56
N ARG A 165 28.09 -5.05 -14.18
CA ARG A 165 28.38 -5.06 -15.64
C ARG A 165 27.10 -4.97 -16.45
N CYS A 166 26.07 -5.72 -16.08
CA CYS A 166 24.80 -5.76 -16.80
C CYS A 166 24.08 -4.40 -16.80
N VAL A 167 24.12 -3.67 -15.67
CA VAL A 167 23.52 -2.34 -15.54
C VAL A 167 24.27 -1.32 -16.40
N LEU A 168 25.61 -1.33 -16.34
CA LEU A 168 26.45 -0.46 -17.17
C LEU A 168 26.28 -0.76 -18.67
N ALA A 169 26.33 -2.03 -19.07
CA ALA A 169 26.15 -2.45 -20.47
C ALA A 169 24.76 -2.10 -21.00
N LYS A 170 23.73 -2.20 -20.17
CA LYS A 170 22.36 -1.87 -20.58
C LYS A 170 22.18 -0.37 -20.84
N ASN A 171 22.88 0.49 -20.07
CA ASN A 171 22.69 1.94 -20.09
C ASN A 171 23.79 2.71 -20.83
N SER A 172 24.90 2.08 -21.21
CA SER A 172 26.01 2.71 -21.93
C SER A 172 26.54 1.79 -23.02
N GLU A 173 26.47 2.25 -24.26
CA GLU A 173 27.02 1.50 -25.41
C GLU A 173 28.54 1.33 -25.31
N VAL A 174 29.23 2.28 -24.68
CA VAL A 174 30.68 2.20 -24.43
C VAL A 174 30.98 1.03 -23.50
N PHE A 175 30.31 0.95 -22.35
CA PHE A 175 30.49 -0.16 -21.42
C PHE A 175 30.04 -1.49 -22.02
N ARG A 176 28.96 -1.50 -22.80
CA ARG A 176 28.52 -2.71 -23.51
C ARG A 176 29.61 -3.24 -24.44
N LYS A 177 30.15 -2.39 -25.32
CA LYS A 177 31.24 -2.76 -26.23
C LYS A 177 32.50 -3.16 -25.46
N MET A 178 32.81 -2.47 -24.37
CA MET A 178 33.95 -2.77 -23.50
C MET A 178 33.87 -4.19 -22.91
N PHE A 179 32.70 -4.60 -22.41
CA PHE A 179 32.51 -5.95 -21.85
C PHE A 179 32.34 -7.05 -22.91
N GLU A 180 31.90 -6.72 -24.12
CA GLU A 180 31.77 -7.68 -25.22
C GLU A 180 33.12 -7.98 -25.93
N GLN A 181 34.12 -7.11 -25.77
CA GLN A 181 35.43 -7.31 -26.37
C GLN A 181 36.19 -8.48 -25.72
N LYS A 182 36.53 -9.48 -26.53
CA LYS A 182 37.46 -10.54 -26.12
C LYS A 182 38.87 -9.97 -26.01
N GLY A 183 39.43 -9.94 -24.80
CA GLY A 183 40.83 -9.57 -24.57
C GLY A 183 41.04 -8.30 -23.76
N MET A 184 39.99 -7.73 -23.16
CA MET A 184 40.21 -6.73 -22.12
C MET A 184 40.78 -7.42 -20.88
N THR A 185 42.02 -7.07 -20.50
CA THR A 185 42.59 -7.48 -19.22
C THR A 185 41.86 -6.74 -18.11
N GLU A 186 40.86 -7.39 -17.54
CA GLU A 186 40.39 -7.08 -16.19
C GLU A 186 41.59 -7.27 -15.26
N THR A 187 42.08 -6.18 -14.68
CA THR A 187 43.15 -6.25 -13.69
C THR A 187 42.61 -7.08 -12.52
N GLN A 188 43.14 -8.29 -12.36
CA GLN A 188 42.83 -9.14 -11.21
C GLN A 188 43.43 -8.47 -9.98
N ASN A 189 42.59 -8.07 -9.03
CA ASN A 189 43.02 -7.77 -7.67
C ASN A 189 43.10 -9.07 -6.87
#